data_AF-A0A8X6W3L6-F1
#
_entry.id   AF-A0A8X6W3L6-F1
#
_cell.length_a   1.000
_cell.length_b   1.000
_cell.length_c   1.000
_cell.angle_alpha   90.00
_cell.angle_beta   90.00
_cell.angle_gamma   90.00
#
_symmetry.space_group_name_H-M   'P 1'
#
loop_
_entity.id
_entity.type
_entity.pdbx_description
1 polymer ?
#
loop_
_entity_poly.entity_id
_entity_poly.type
_entity_poly.pdbx_seq_one_letter_code
_entity_poly.pdbx_strand_id
1 'polypeptide(L)'
;MASQQTKLPHLGEANPQVYVETPLHPEKLTELWFQQDGATCHTARDIIDLLKDTFDDRLISNFGPVNWPPRSCDLTPLDYFLCGYVKSLVYADKPQTLDHLEDNIRRVIADIRPQMLEKVIENWTSRLDYIRASRGSPMPEIIFKM
;
A
#
# COMPACT_ATOMS: atom_id res chain seq x y z
N MET A 1 -41.33 -16.22 39.46
CA MET A 1 -39.87 -16.36 39.61
C MET A 1 -39.31 -16.97 38.35
N ALA A 2 -38.26 -16.32 37.81
CA ALA A 2 -37.20 -16.79 36.90
C ALA A 2 -37.59 -17.62 35.65
N SER A 3 -36.98 -17.45 34.47
CA SER A 3 -36.13 -16.44 33.86
C SER A 3 -36.05 -16.94 32.42
N GLN A 4 -36.57 -16.19 31.44
CA GLN A 4 -36.38 -16.53 30.04
C GLN A 4 -35.03 -15.97 29.61
N GLN A 5 -34.02 -16.83 29.47
CA GLN A 5 -32.80 -16.47 28.77
C GLN A 5 -33.03 -16.76 27.28
N THR A 6 -33.54 -15.77 26.56
CA THR A 6 -33.53 -15.78 25.09
C THR A 6 -32.08 -15.77 24.61
N LYS A 7 -31.67 -16.86 23.94
CA LYS A 7 -30.39 -16.97 23.24
C LYS A 7 -30.37 -15.92 22.12
N LEU A 8 -29.50 -14.93 22.26
CA LEU A 8 -29.24 -13.93 21.22
C LEU A 8 -28.83 -14.67 19.92
N PRO A 9 -29.40 -14.32 18.76
CA PRO A 9 -28.91 -14.84 17.49
C PRO A 9 -27.47 -14.38 17.31
N HIS A 10 -26.59 -15.33 16.99
CA HIS A 10 -25.21 -15.09 16.61
C HIS A 10 -25.20 -14.04 15.48
N LEU A 11 -24.72 -12.84 15.78
CA LEU A 11 -24.45 -11.86 14.74
C LEU A 11 -23.31 -12.41 13.85
N GLY A 12 -23.63 -12.55 12.57
CA GLY A 12 -22.69 -12.26 11.49
C GLY A 12 -21.74 -13.37 11.06
N GLU A 13 -22.27 -14.48 10.54
CA GLU A 13 -21.59 -15.16 9.44
C GLU A 13 -21.73 -14.31 8.18
N ALA A 14 -20.77 -13.40 7.99
CA ALA A 14 -20.31 -12.83 6.72
C ALA A 14 -19.20 -11.83 7.06
N ASN A 15 -17.99 -12.32 7.36
CA ASN A 15 -16.81 -11.47 7.27
C ASN A 15 -16.57 -11.22 5.77
N PRO A 16 -16.49 -9.95 5.36
CA PRO A 16 -16.74 -9.56 4.00
C PRO A 16 -15.59 -10.10 3.15
N GLN A 17 -15.94 -10.67 2.00
CA GLN A 17 -15.08 -10.41 0.86
C GLN A 17 -15.09 -8.89 0.73
N VAL A 18 -14.05 -8.25 1.29
CA VAL A 18 -13.57 -6.99 0.77
C VAL A 18 -13.18 -7.36 -0.66
N TYR A 19 -14.16 -7.31 -1.56
CA TYR A 19 -13.89 -7.24 -2.96
C TYR A 19 -13.16 -5.91 -3.11
N VAL A 20 -11.83 -5.96 -2.98
CA VAL A 20 -11.02 -5.08 -3.78
C VAL A 20 -11.41 -5.49 -5.19
N GLU A 21 -12.37 -4.81 -5.80
CA GLU A 21 -12.55 -4.88 -7.24
C GLU A 21 -11.22 -4.38 -7.79
N THR A 22 -10.27 -5.27 -7.96
CA THR A 22 -9.06 -4.99 -8.69
C THR A 22 -9.55 -4.63 -10.08
N PRO A 23 -9.31 -3.40 -10.58
CA PRO A 23 -9.66 -3.02 -11.96
C PRO A 23 -8.90 -3.86 -13.01
N LEU A 24 -8.02 -4.74 -12.53
CA LEU A 24 -7.21 -5.67 -13.26
C LEU A 24 -7.93 -7.01 -13.29
N HIS A 25 -8.15 -7.52 -14.49
CA HIS A 25 -8.69 -8.86 -14.66
C HIS A 25 -7.80 -9.91 -13.96
N PRO A 26 -8.37 -10.98 -13.37
CA PRO A 26 -7.61 -11.97 -12.60
C PRO A 26 -6.41 -12.58 -13.32
N GLU A 27 -6.47 -12.75 -14.64
CA GLU A 27 -5.36 -13.24 -15.46
C GLU A 27 -4.14 -12.30 -15.49
N LYS A 28 -4.31 -11.01 -15.16
CA LYS A 28 -3.18 -10.09 -15.04
C LYS A 28 -2.47 -10.24 -13.70
N LEU A 29 -3.15 -10.68 -12.65
CA LEU A 29 -2.56 -10.84 -11.32
C LEU A 29 -1.50 -11.96 -11.30
N THR A 30 -1.62 -12.94 -12.19
CA THR A 30 -0.61 -14.01 -12.33
C THR A 30 0.74 -13.52 -12.85
N GLU A 31 0.80 -12.32 -13.44
CA GLU A 31 2.02 -11.73 -13.98
C GLU A 31 2.58 -10.60 -13.09
N LEU A 32 1.81 -10.16 -12.08
CA LEU A 32 2.16 -9.00 -11.26
C LEU A 32 2.87 -9.40 -9.97
N TRP A 33 3.75 -8.50 -9.53
CA TRP A 33 4.38 -8.52 -8.22
C TRP A 33 3.63 -7.58 -7.29
N PHE A 34 3.35 -8.03 -6.08
CA PHE A 34 2.76 -7.20 -5.03
C PHE A 34 3.82 -6.84 -4.00
N GLN A 35 3.91 -5.57 -3.65
CA GLN A 35 4.80 -5.07 -2.59
C GLN A 35 4.00 -4.27 -1.57
N GLN A 36 4.24 -4.55 -0.29
CA GLN A 36 3.73 -3.75 0.83
C GLN A 36 4.81 -3.57 1.90
N ASP A 37 4.64 -2.57 2.75
CA ASP A 37 5.59 -2.29 3.84
C ASP A 37 5.45 -3.30 4.99
N GLY A 38 6.17 -3.04 6.09
CA GLY A 38 6.20 -3.90 7.27
C GLY A 38 5.19 -3.55 8.35
N ALA A 39 4.18 -2.69 8.10
CA ALA A 39 3.24 -2.30 9.15
C ALA A 39 2.45 -3.51 9.70
N THR A 40 2.15 -3.52 11.00
CA THR A 40 1.54 -4.68 11.67
C THR A 40 0.19 -5.08 11.06
N CYS A 41 -0.63 -4.12 10.63
CA CYS A 41 -1.91 -4.41 9.98
C CYS A 41 -1.75 -5.07 8.60
N HIS A 42 -0.65 -4.81 7.89
CA HIS A 42 -0.36 -5.37 6.57
C HIS A 42 0.30 -6.76 6.64
N THR A 43 0.81 -7.13 7.82
CA THR A 43 1.62 -8.34 8.02
C THR A 43 0.93 -9.37 8.92
N ALA A 44 -0.36 -9.16 9.23
CA ALA A 44 -1.19 -10.15 9.88
C ALA A 44 -1.24 -11.45 9.06
N ARG A 45 -1.25 -12.61 9.73
CA ARG A 45 -1.18 -13.92 9.06
C ARG A 45 -2.26 -14.08 7.98
N ASP A 46 -3.51 -13.79 8.32
CA ASP A 46 -4.64 -13.91 7.38
C ASP A 46 -4.46 -13.04 6.13
N ILE A 47 -3.82 -11.87 6.26
CA ILE A 47 -3.53 -10.97 5.13
C ILE A 47 -2.39 -11.53 4.28
N ILE A 48 -1.32 -12.03 4.91
CA ILE A 48 -0.19 -12.64 4.19
C ILE A 48 -0.63 -13.90 3.45
N ASP A 49 -1.47 -14.73 4.06
CA ASP A 49 -1.99 -15.96 3.44
C ASP A 49 -2.88 -15.61 2.23
N LEU A 50 -3.79 -14.64 2.37
CA LEU A 50 -4.59 -14.13 1.26
C LEU A 50 -3.74 -13.61 0.09
N LEU A 51 -2.69 -12.84 0.40
CA LEU A 51 -1.81 -12.28 -0.62
C LEU A 51 -0.96 -13.37 -1.30
N LYS A 52 -0.53 -14.40 -0.57
CA LYS A 52 0.14 -15.57 -1.16
C LYS A 52 -0.78 -16.36 -2.08
N ASP A 53 -2.04 -16.55 -1.69
CA ASP A 53 -3.01 -17.23 -2.56
C ASP A 53 -3.25 -16.47 -3.87
N THR A 54 -3.10 -15.14 -3.86
CA THR A 54 -3.32 -14.27 -5.02
C THR A 54 -2.07 -14.09 -5.89
N PHE A 55 -0.91 -13.87 -5.26
CA PHE A 55 0.34 -13.47 -5.93
C PHE A 55 1.42 -14.55 -5.87
N ASP A 56 1.20 -15.66 -5.17
CA ASP A 56 2.14 -16.77 -5.04
C ASP A 56 3.51 -16.29 -4.51
N ASP A 57 4.61 -16.79 -5.06
CA ASP A 57 5.98 -16.34 -4.77
C ASP A 57 6.28 -14.88 -5.16
N ARG A 58 5.33 -14.16 -5.81
CA ARG A 58 5.50 -12.75 -6.27
C ARG A 58 5.08 -11.71 -5.22
N LEU A 59 5.20 -12.06 -3.94
CA LEU A 59 4.88 -11.19 -2.82
C LEU A 59 6.15 -10.70 -2.12
N ILE A 60 6.34 -9.38 -2.11
CA ILE A 60 7.39 -8.67 -1.37
C ILE A 60 6.76 -8.04 -0.12
N SER A 61 6.97 -8.65 1.04
CA SER A 61 6.42 -8.18 2.31
C SER A 61 7.20 -8.76 3.47
N ASN A 62 7.05 -8.17 4.65
CA ASN A 62 7.52 -8.80 5.88
C ASN A 62 6.72 -10.10 6.11
N PHE A 63 7.43 -11.23 6.26
CA PHE A 63 6.87 -12.60 6.27
C PHE A 63 6.31 -13.13 4.92
N GLY A 64 6.54 -12.39 3.83
CA GLY A 64 6.31 -12.86 2.47
C GLY A 64 7.43 -13.77 1.93
N PRO A 65 7.26 -14.37 0.75
CA PRO A 65 8.30 -15.13 0.04
C PRO A 65 9.58 -14.31 -0.18
N VAL A 66 9.44 -13.03 -0.54
CA VAL A 66 10.55 -12.07 -0.59
C VAL A 66 10.43 -11.12 0.59
N ASN A 67 11.39 -11.20 1.52
CA ASN A 67 11.34 -10.41 2.74
C ASN A 67 11.59 -8.92 2.47
N TRP A 68 10.73 -8.05 3.01
CA TRP A 68 10.92 -6.60 2.99
C TRP A 68 11.54 -6.10 4.31
N PRO A 69 12.65 -5.36 4.26
CA PRO A 69 13.34 -4.93 5.48
C PRO A 69 12.47 -3.96 6.32
N PRO A 70 12.51 -4.05 7.66
CA PRO A 70 11.77 -3.14 8.53
C PRO A 70 12.28 -1.69 8.40
N ARG A 71 11.39 -0.72 8.61
CA ARG A 71 11.71 0.73 8.54
C ARG A 71 12.29 1.18 7.19
N SER A 72 11.75 0.65 6.11
CA SER A 72 12.22 0.93 4.74
C SER A 72 11.27 1.85 3.98
N CYS A 73 10.73 2.88 4.63
CA CYS A 73 9.88 3.87 3.97
C CYS A 73 10.61 4.57 2.81
N ASP A 74 11.93 4.70 2.89
CA ASP A 74 12.77 5.18 1.79
C ASP A 74 12.78 4.26 0.56
N LEU A 75 12.34 3.01 0.69
CA LEU A 75 12.27 2.04 -0.40
C LEU A 75 10.84 1.78 -0.87
N THR A 76 9.81 2.23 -0.15
CA THR A 76 8.41 2.03 -0.54
C THR A 76 7.98 3.21 -1.41
N PRO A 77 7.68 3.02 -2.72
CA PRO A 77 7.25 4.12 -3.59
C PRO A 77 6.04 4.89 -3.06
N LEU A 78 5.08 4.19 -2.44
CA LEU A 78 3.94 4.84 -1.82
C LEU A 78 4.35 5.76 -0.66
N ASP A 79 5.36 5.41 0.12
CA ASP A 79 5.79 6.23 1.26
C ASP A 79 6.56 7.47 0.82
N TYR A 80 7.53 7.36 -0.09
CA TYR A 80 8.33 8.52 -0.47
C TYR A 80 7.69 9.40 -1.56
N PHE A 81 6.79 8.84 -2.38
CA PHE A 81 6.09 9.60 -3.43
C PHE A 81 4.65 9.92 -3.05
N LEU A 82 3.79 8.93 -2.79
CA LEU A 82 2.37 9.20 -2.53
C LEU A 82 2.16 10.01 -1.24
N CYS A 83 2.78 9.59 -0.13
CA CYS A 83 2.61 10.27 1.16
C CYS A 83 3.23 11.68 1.20
N GLY A 84 4.21 11.98 0.34
CA GLY A 84 4.83 13.31 0.24
C GLY A 84 4.18 14.18 -0.83
N TYR A 85 4.37 13.80 -2.10
CA TYR A 85 3.96 14.58 -3.26
C TYR A 85 2.44 14.68 -3.37
N VAL A 86 1.73 13.55 -3.43
CA VAL A 86 0.26 13.56 -3.62
C VAL A 86 -0.42 14.22 -2.44
N LYS A 87 0.01 13.92 -1.21
CA LYS A 87 -0.49 14.59 -0.01
C LYS A 87 -0.33 16.12 -0.08
N SER A 88 0.81 16.63 -0.53
CA SER A 88 1.03 18.08 -0.65
C SER A 88 0.03 18.76 -1.59
N LEU A 89 -0.39 18.07 -2.67
CA LEU A 89 -1.35 18.59 -3.63
C LEU A 89 -2.79 18.44 -3.17
N VAL A 90 -3.12 17.32 -2.53
CA VAL A 90 -4.47 17.04 -2.01
C VAL A 90 -4.88 18.05 -0.93
N TYR A 91 -3.92 18.50 -0.12
CA TYR A 91 -4.16 19.46 0.98
C TYR A 91 -3.82 20.92 0.64
N ALA A 92 -3.43 21.22 -0.62
CA ALA A 92 -2.95 22.55 -1.01
C ALA A 92 -3.97 23.67 -0.78
N ASP A 93 -5.26 23.39 -1.00
CA ASP A 93 -6.39 24.31 -0.84
C ASP A 93 -7.12 24.16 0.51
N LYS A 94 -6.60 23.31 1.42
CA LYS A 94 -7.11 23.08 2.77
C LYS A 94 -8.59 22.64 2.78
N PRO A 95 -8.91 21.45 2.27
CA PRO A 95 -10.29 20.96 2.22
C PRO A 95 -10.89 20.88 3.63
N GLN A 96 -12.14 21.32 3.78
CA GLN A 96 -12.87 21.37 5.06
C GLN A 96 -13.94 20.27 5.18
N THR A 97 -14.20 19.53 4.10
CA THR A 97 -15.19 18.46 4.03
C THR A 97 -14.57 17.20 3.44
N LEU A 98 -15.18 16.05 3.74
CA LEU A 98 -14.76 14.77 3.17
C LEU A 98 -14.95 14.75 1.65
N ASP A 99 -16.09 15.25 1.16
CA ASP A 99 -16.37 15.32 -0.28
C ASP A 99 -15.28 16.10 -1.04
N HIS A 100 -14.87 17.26 -0.51
CA HIS A 100 -13.82 18.07 -1.14
C HIS A 100 -12.45 17.36 -1.09
N LEU A 101 -12.15 16.67 0.01
CA LEU A 101 -10.93 15.88 0.13
C LEU A 101 -10.93 14.72 -0.88
N GLU A 102 -12.04 14.01 -1.04
CA GLU A 102 -12.20 12.94 -2.02
C GLU A 102 -12.04 13.45 -3.46
N ASP A 103 -12.65 14.58 -3.80
CA ASP A 103 -12.51 15.22 -5.11
C ASP A 103 -11.06 15.59 -5.40
N ASN A 104 -10.35 16.12 -4.40
CA ASN A 104 -8.92 16.43 -4.53
C ASN A 104 -8.07 15.18 -4.73
N ILE A 105 -8.35 14.09 -4.00
CA ILE A 105 -7.65 12.81 -4.21
C ILE A 105 -7.89 12.33 -5.64
N ARG A 106 -9.13 12.27 -6.10
CA ARG A 106 -9.48 11.79 -7.46
C ARG A 106 -8.78 12.62 -8.53
N ARG A 107 -8.82 13.95 -8.41
CA ARG A 107 -8.17 14.88 -9.34
C ARG A 107 -6.66 14.69 -9.37
N VAL A 108 -6.00 14.72 -8.21
CA VAL A 108 -4.53 14.60 -8.14
C VAL A 108 -4.07 13.24 -8.66
N ILE A 109 -4.76 12.15 -8.32
CA ILE A 109 -4.44 10.81 -8.85
C ILE A 109 -4.62 10.76 -10.37
N ALA A 110 -5.69 11.33 -10.92
CA ALA A 110 -5.92 11.38 -12.36
C ALA A 110 -4.85 12.21 -13.11
N ASP A 111 -4.27 13.21 -12.45
CA ASP A 111 -3.19 14.04 -12.99
C ASP A 111 -1.80 13.36 -12.95
N ILE A 112 -1.67 12.20 -12.31
CA ILE A 112 -0.40 11.44 -12.29
C ILE A 112 -0.15 10.86 -13.70
N ARG A 113 0.84 11.45 -14.37
CA ARG A 113 1.25 11.02 -15.71
C ARG A 113 2.13 9.77 -15.65
N PRO A 114 2.09 8.89 -16.67
CA PRO A 114 2.96 7.72 -16.75
C PRO A 114 4.45 8.04 -16.59
N GLN A 115 4.93 9.15 -17.16
CA GLN A 115 6.34 9.58 -17.05
C GLN A 115 6.75 9.91 -15.61
N MET A 116 5.78 10.30 -14.76
CA MET A 116 6.04 10.52 -13.35
C MET A 116 6.24 9.18 -12.62
N LEU A 117 5.43 8.18 -12.97
CA LEU A 117 5.57 6.82 -12.45
C LEU A 117 6.90 6.18 -12.90
N GLU A 118 7.31 6.38 -14.14
CA GLU A 118 8.63 5.94 -14.64
C GLU A 118 9.76 6.50 -13.77
N LYS A 119 9.75 7.81 -13.48
CA LYS A 119 10.73 8.45 -12.58
C LYS A 119 10.68 7.89 -11.15
N VAL A 120 9.49 7.56 -10.64
CA VAL A 120 9.33 6.94 -9.32
C VAL A 120 10.03 5.57 -9.28
N ILE A 121 9.92 4.77 -10.34
CA ILE A 121 10.57 3.46 -10.46
C ILE A 121 12.07 3.56 -10.72
N GLU A 122 12.51 4.51 -11.54
CA GLU A 122 13.95 4.81 -11.73
C GLU A 122 14.60 5.22 -10.40
N ASN A 123 13.91 6.05 -9.61
CA ASN A 123 14.37 6.44 -8.28
C ASN A 123 14.40 5.24 -7.33
N TRP A 124 13.40 4.35 -7.37
CA TRP A 124 13.39 3.12 -6.59
C TRP A 124 14.65 2.28 -6.83
N THR A 125 15.03 2.11 -8.10
CA THR A 125 16.24 1.40 -8.50
C THR A 125 17.50 2.08 -7.96
N SER A 126 17.60 3.39 -8.12
CA SER A 126 18.74 4.19 -7.60
C SER A 126 18.88 4.10 -6.07
N ARG A 127 17.75 4.06 -5.37
CA ARG A 127 17.68 3.90 -3.91
C ARG A 127 18.17 2.52 -3.46
N LEU A 128 17.79 1.47 -4.17
CA LEU A 128 18.31 0.12 -3.92
C LEU A 128 19.82 0.04 -4.12
N ASP A 129 20.34 0.64 -5.19
CA ASP A 129 21.78 0.68 -5.46
C ASP A 129 22.55 1.42 -4.36
N TYR A 130 22.00 2.55 -3.88
CA TYR A 130 22.57 3.28 -2.75
C TYR A 130 22.62 2.40 -1.49
N ILE A 131 21.51 1.77 -1.11
CA ILE A 131 21.43 0.94 0.10
C ILE A 131 22.39 -0.25 0.03
N ARG A 132 22.52 -0.85 -1.15
CA ARG A 132 23.50 -1.91 -1.40
C ARG A 132 24.93 -1.41 -1.21
N ALA A 133 25.27 -0.24 -1.75
CA ALA A 133 26.59 0.37 -1.63
C ALA A 133 26.90 0.83 -0.19
N SER A 134 25.89 1.34 0.52
CA SER A 134 25.99 1.88 1.88
C SER A 134 25.87 0.83 2.98
N ARG A 135 25.70 -0.45 2.61
CA ARG A 135 25.48 -1.59 3.52
C ARG A 135 24.30 -1.38 4.48
N GLY A 136 23.20 -0.82 3.98
CA GLY A 136 21.99 -0.61 4.79
C GLY A 136 21.96 0.70 5.57
N SER A 137 22.88 1.63 5.31
CA SER A 137 22.84 2.94 5.97
C SER A 137 21.63 3.75 5.48
N PRO A 138 20.95 4.50 6.37
CA PRO A 138 19.83 5.36 5.98
C PRO A 138 20.22 6.32 4.87
N MET A 139 19.30 6.57 3.94
CA MET A 139 19.54 7.60 2.93
C MET A 139 19.38 8.99 3.56
N PRO A 140 20.24 9.96 3.22
CA PRO A 140 19.94 11.36 3.47
C PRO A 140 18.67 11.75 2.69
N GLU A 141 17.84 12.61 3.27
CA GLU A 141 16.53 13.03 2.73
C GLU A 141 16.66 13.45 1.25
N ILE A 142 16.25 12.58 0.33
CA ILE A 142 16.24 12.91 -1.11
C ILE A 142 14.95 13.67 -1.38
N ILE A 143 15.07 14.97 -1.62
CA ILE A 143 14.00 15.79 -2.20
C ILE A 143 13.73 15.24 -3.60
N PHE A 144 12.57 14.61 -3.78
CA PHE A 144 12.08 14.15 -5.07
C PHE A 144 11.92 15.38 -5.98
N LYS A 145 12.87 15.58 -6.92
CA LYS A 145 12.76 16.61 -7.95
C LYS A 145 12.03 16.03 -9.15
N MET A 146 10.78 16.42 -9.33
CA MET A 146 9.98 16.06 -10.49
C MET A 146 10.38 16.82 -11.74
#